data_AF-A0A8T4KQQ3-F1
#
_entry.id   AF-A0A8T4KQQ3-F1
#
_cell.length_a   1.000
_cell.length_b   1.000
_cell.length_c   1.000
_cell.angle_alpha   90.00
_cell.angle_beta   90.00
_cell.angle_gamma   90.00
#
_symmetry.space_group_name_H-M   'P 1'
#
loop_
_entity.id
_entity.type
_entity.pdbx_description
1 polymer ?
#
loop_
_entity_poly.entity_id
_entity_poly.type
_entity_poly.pdbx_seq_one_letter_code
_entity_poly.pdbx_strand_id
1 'polypeptide(L)'
;MPKTLNADLHTHAIEKDTKASAYWKRVLEIGLDAVAITEHAEHNPKEAYERIAAEKPEGVLLIPGIELKTSIGHVIAYGKDEGIYEIPELLEIGLPIERAIEIAKENGLLLSIAHPWGFSHDSAAYLIGRKKLEQIVERNYIGVETYDGMIGSLYRYVLDSGWIKRPLKFFGFLERNRVARRIAIGKIGAKMRKKIDAKSSELVNRCVASSELVNRCVAPIELGEKAAFITAGSDAHSAERIGCGMIRLRVNETGEITNEFLLSALQDKRNVIWAGPLMKELKENIYEPAVEPLHRKEILQGLKYATKSIVGRRRIKEKIAKRIGKRAIREKAGRIKRKLLRRAES
;
A
#
# COMPACT_ATOMS: atom_id res chain seq x y z
N MET A 1 -11.28 -32.02 8.60
CA MET A 1 -10.18 -31.16 8.08
C MET A 1 -10.43 -29.74 8.58
N PRO A 2 -9.40 -28.96 8.93
CA PRO A 2 -9.60 -27.56 9.29
C PRO A 2 -10.27 -26.82 8.13
N LYS A 3 -11.30 -26.03 8.42
CA LYS A 3 -12.01 -25.24 7.41
C LYS A 3 -11.15 -24.01 7.08
N THR A 4 -11.24 -23.52 5.84
CA THR A 4 -10.57 -22.28 5.43
C THR A 4 -11.60 -21.21 5.11
N LEU A 5 -11.24 -19.94 5.33
CA LEU A 5 -12.03 -18.78 4.91
C LEU A 5 -11.19 -17.87 4.03
N ASN A 6 -11.75 -17.45 2.90
CA ASN A 6 -11.19 -16.43 2.02
C ASN A 6 -11.89 -15.10 2.27
N ALA A 7 -11.13 -14.04 2.50
CA ALA A 7 -11.67 -12.71 2.75
C ALA A 7 -10.97 -11.64 1.91
N ASP A 8 -11.73 -10.66 1.44
CA ASP A 8 -11.21 -9.40 0.92
C ASP A 8 -11.52 -8.28 1.91
N LEU A 9 -10.51 -7.77 2.60
CA LEU A 9 -10.70 -6.86 3.74
C LEU A 9 -10.56 -5.38 3.37
N HIS A 10 -10.57 -5.02 2.08
CA HIS A 10 -10.46 -3.63 1.64
C HIS A 10 -11.19 -3.43 0.31
N THR A 11 -12.43 -2.92 0.37
CA THR A 11 -13.25 -2.67 -0.82
C THR A 11 -14.10 -1.41 -0.65
N HIS A 12 -14.45 -0.79 -1.79
CA HIS A 12 -15.23 0.43 -1.89
C HIS A 12 -16.41 0.23 -2.85
N ALA A 13 -17.46 1.03 -2.69
CA ALA A 13 -18.68 0.91 -3.50
C ALA A 13 -19.12 2.22 -4.16
N ILE A 14 -18.94 3.36 -3.51
CA ILE A 14 -19.56 4.63 -3.91
C ILE A 14 -18.79 5.32 -5.02
N GLU A 15 -17.45 5.40 -4.95
CA GLU A 15 -16.66 6.22 -5.89
C GLU A 15 -16.81 5.84 -7.37
N LYS A 16 -17.10 4.58 -7.69
CA LYS A 16 -17.42 4.12 -9.06
C LYS A 16 -18.86 3.68 -9.23
N ASP A 17 -19.72 3.96 -8.26
CA ASP A 17 -21.12 3.55 -8.26
C ASP A 17 -21.27 2.04 -8.53
N THR A 18 -20.48 1.24 -7.81
CA THR A 18 -20.49 -0.22 -7.94
C THR A 18 -21.83 -0.76 -7.47
N LYS A 19 -22.55 -1.42 -8.37
CA LYS A 19 -23.86 -2.03 -8.08
C LYS A 19 -23.70 -3.26 -7.20
N ALA A 20 -24.57 -3.41 -6.20
CA ALA A 20 -24.56 -4.56 -5.28
C ALA A 20 -24.68 -5.91 -6.03
N SER A 21 -25.56 -6.02 -7.01
CA SER A 21 -25.63 -7.20 -7.90
C SER A 21 -24.30 -7.56 -8.57
N ALA A 22 -23.56 -6.58 -9.11
CA ALA A 22 -22.27 -6.83 -9.75
C ALA A 22 -21.19 -7.18 -8.72
N TYR A 23 -21.22 -6.50 -7.57
CA TYR A 23 -20.35 -6.75 -6.42
C TYR A 23 -20.48 -8.20 -5.96
N TRP A 24 -21.69 -8.65 -5.60
CA TRP A 24 -21.93 -10.00 -5.09
C TRP A 24 -21.72 -11.08 -6.14
N LYS A 25 -22.07 -10.81 -7.41
CA LYS A 25 -21.73 -11.72 -8.50
C LYS A 25 -20.23 -12.00 -8.52
N ARG A 26 -19.38 -10.97 -8.39
CA ARG A 26 -17.93 -11.16 -8.34
C ARG A 26 -17.47 -11.93 -7.11
N VAL A 27 -17.99 -11.57 -5.93
CA VAL A 27 -17.65 -12.24 -4.66
C VAL A 27 -17.89 -13.76 -4.76
N LEU A 28 -19.06 -14.15 -5.30
CA LEU A 28 -19.42 -15.56 -5.51
C LEU A 28 -18.56 -16.23 -6.60
N GLU A 29 -18.25 -15.53 -7.70
CA GLU A 29 -17.36 -16.05 -8.75
C GLU A 29 -15.94 -16.34 -8.24
N ILE A 30 -15.44 -15.55 -7.29
CA ILE A 30 -14.13 -15.75 -6.67
C ILE A 30 -14.16 -16.78 -5.54
N GLY A 31 -15.31 -17.02 -4.93
CA GLY A 31 -15.43 -17.89 -3.76
C GLY A 31 -14.89 -17.23 -2.49
N LEU A 32 -15.19 -15.95 -2.31
CA LEU A 32 -14.94 -15.23 -1.05
C LEU A 32 -16.03 -15.59 -0.03
N ASP A 33 -15.60 -15.93 1.19
CA ASP A 33 -16.48 -16.21 2.33
C ASP A 33 -16.81 -14.93 3.11
N ALA A 34 -15.96 -13.90 2.98
CA ALA A 34 -16.15 -12.61 3.62
C ALA A 34 -15.61 -11.46 2.77
N VAL A 35 -16.24 -10.30 2.91
CA VAL A 35 -15.76 -9.04 2.36
C VAL A 35 -15.98 -7.90 3.34
N ALA A 36 -15.06 -6.94 3.39
CA ALA A 36 -15.24 -5.71 4.17
C ALA A 36 -15.52 -4.53 3.26
N ILE A 37 -16.61 -3.79 3.54
CA ILE A 37 -16.87 -2.49 2.91
C ILE A 37 -16.21 -1.44 3.78
N THR A 38 -15.19 -0.79 3.23
CA THR A 38 -14.28 0.12 3.93
C THR A 38 -14.22 1.44 3.19
N GLU A 39 -15.38 1.96 2.79
CA GLU A 39 -15.48 3.22 2.04
C GLU A 39 -14.74 4.35 2.78
N HIS A 40 -14.18 5.28 2.01
CA HIS A 40 -13.51 6.45 2.56
C HIS A 40 -14.43 7.23 3.51
N ALA A 41 -13.88 7.69 4.64
CA ALA A 41 -14.59 8.51 5.63
C ALA A 41 -15.32 9.71 5.00
N GLU A 42 -14.75 10.32 3.96
CA GLU A 42 -15.37 11.44 3.22
C GLU A 42 -16.56 11.06 2.29
N HIS A 43 -16.81 9.76 2.07
CA HIS A 43 -17.75 9.25 1.06
C HIS A 43 -18.91 8.42 1.65
N ASN A 44 -19.39 8.78 2.84
CA ASN A 44 -20.56 8.15 3.50
C ASN A 44 -20.45 6.60 3.61
N PRO A 45 -19.60 6.09 4.52
CA PRO A 45 -19.38 4.65 4.68
C PRO A 45 -20.62 3.84 5.02
N LYS A 46 -21.58 4.44 5.74
CA LYS A 46 -22.85 3.80 6.09
C LYS A 46 -23.68 3.49 4.84
N GLU A 47 -23.83 4.47 3.94
CA GLU A 47 -24.56 4.27 2.68
C GLU A 47 -23.90 3.21 1.80
N ALA A 48 -22.56 3.20 1.72
CA ALA A 48 -21.83 2.18 0.97
C ALA A 48 -22.15 0.78 1.50
N TYR A 49 -22.11 0.60 2.82
CA TYR A 49 -22.42 -0.67 3.46
C TYR A 49 -23.88 -1.08 3.24
N GLU A 50 -24.85 -0.20 3.54
CA GLU A 50 -26.28 -0.46 3.40
C GLU A 50 -26.64 -0.85 1.95
N ARG A 51 -26.07 -0.14 0.98
CA ARG A 51 -26.26 -0.42 -0.45
C ARG A 51 -25.82 -1.83 -0.82
N ILE A 52 -24.64 -2.25 -0.34
CA ILE A 52 -24.11 -3.58 -0.63
C ILE A 52 -24.86 -4.65 0.19
N ALA A 53 -25.19 -4.37 1.44
CA ALA A 53 -25.94 -5.27 2.32
C ALA A 53 -27.32 -5.64 1.76
N ALA A 54 -27.98 -4.74 1.03
CA ALA A 54 -29.32 -4.94 0.47
C ALA A 54 -29.46 -6.17 -0.44
N GLU A 55 -28.39 -6.58 -1.13
CA GLU A 55 -28.39 -7.75 -2.02
C GLU A 55 -27.45 -8.88 -1.52
N LYS A 56 -27.08 -8.86 -0.22
CA LYS A 56 -26.09 -9.81 0.32
C LYS A 56 -26.61 -11.25 0.22
N PRO A 57 -25.85 -12.17 -0.40
CA PRO A 57 -26.21 -13.57 -0.43
C PRO A 57 -26.09 -14.22 0.95
N GLU A 58 -26.81 -15.33 1.13
CA GLU A 58 -26.63 -16.22 2.28
C GLU A 58 -25.23 -16.87 2.25
N GLY A 59 -24.68 -17.15 3.43
CA GLY A 59 -23.39 -17.84 3.56
C GLY A 59 -22.14 -16.98 3.33
N VAL A 60 -22.29 -15.70 2.98
CA VAL A 60 -21.17 -14.74 2.86
C VAL A 60 -21.29 -13.65 3.92
N LEU A 61 -20.15 -13.34 4.54
CA LEU A 61 -20.03 -12.26 5.52
C LEU A 61 -19.78 -10.90 4.85
N LEU A 62 -20.42 -9.88 5.40
CA LEU A 62 -20.18 -8.49 5.08
C LEU A 62 -19.73 -7.77 6.35
N ILE A 63 -18.45 -7.38 6.38
CA ILE A 63 -17.84 -6.73 7.53
C ILE A 63 -17.99 -5.21 7.37
N PRO A 64 -18.63 -4.52 8.33
CA PRO A 64 -18.69 -3.07 8.32
C PRO A 64 -17.31 -2.49 8.66
N GLY A 65 -16.86 -1.55 7.85
CA GLY A 65 -15.60 -0.86 8.04
C GLY A 65 -15.61 0.55 7.48
N ILE A 66 -14.52 1.27 7.76
CA ILE A 66 -14.27 2.63 7.28
C ILE A 66 -12.79 2.77 6.95
N GLU A 67 -12.44 3.28 5.77
CA GLU A 67 -11.08 3.73 5.52
C GLU A 67 -10.92 5.18 6.03
N LEU A 68 -10.32 5.27 7.22
CA LEU A 68 -10.09 6.51 7.93
C LEU A 68 -9.00 7.33 7.26
N LYS A 69 -9.22 8.63 7.16
CA LYS A 69 -8.20 9.59 6.71
C LYS A 69 -7.48 10.17 7.92
N THR A 70 -6.45 9.48 8.42
CA THR A 70 -5.76 9.86 9.65
C THR A 70 -4.62 10.85 9.44
N SER A 71 -4.05 11.36 10.54
CA SER A 71 -2.84 12.19 10.53
C SER A 71 -1.60 11.50 9.97
N ILE A 72 -1.63 10.17 9.83
CA ILE A 72 -0.54 9.37 9.27
C ILE A 72 -0.89 8.75 7.92
N GLY A 73 -2.01 9.12 7.28
CA GLY A 73 -2.48 8.48 6.04
C GLY A 73 -3.67 7.57 6.30
N HIS A 74 -3.91 6.62 5.42
CA HIS A 74 -5.11 5.78 5.51
C HIS A 74 -4.95 4.65 6.54
N VAL A 75 -6.00 4.43 7.31
CA VAL A 75 -6.10 3.35 8.30
C VAL A 75 -7.50 2.78 8.19
N ILE A 76 -7.64 1.48 8.04
CA ILE A 76 -8.94 0.83 8.01
C ILE A 76 -9.38 0.51 9.43
N ALA A 77 -10.59 0.90 9.79
CA ALA A 77 -11.28 0.44 10.98
C ALA A 77 -12.31 -0.63 10.60
N TYR A 78 -12.32 -1.75 11.32
CA TYR A 78 -13.29 -2.82 11.17
C TYR A 78 -14.17 -2.92 12.43
N GLY A 79 -15.48 -2.97 12.22
CA GLY A 79 -16.49 -3.23 13.24
C GLY A 79 -17.05 -4.64 13.12
N LYS A 80 -17.48 -5.22 14.24
CA LYS A 80 -18.22 -6.48 14.23
C LYS A 80 -19.66 -6.32 13.73
N ASP A 81 -20.21 -5.12 13.88
CA ASP A 81 -21.55 -4.70 13.49
C ASP A 81 -21.55 -3.23 13.04
N GLU A 82 -22.71 -2.77 12.55
CA GLU A 82 -22.91 -1.43 11.97
C GLU A 82 -22.74 -0.29 12.98
N GLY A 83 -22.58 -0.59 14.28
CA GLY A 83 -22.34 0.42 15.32
C GLY A 83 -21.08 1.24 15.09
N ILE A 84 -20.13 0.75 14.27
CA ILE A 84 -18.97 1.54 13.83
C ILE A 84 -19.37 2.86 13.13
N TYR A 85 -20.50 2.89 12.43
CA TYR A 85 -20.96 4.07 11.69
C TYR A 85 -21.57 5.16 12.59
N GLU A 86 -21.84 4.83 13.85
CA GLU A 86 -22.42 5.76 14.83
C GLU A 86 -21.34 6.51 15.63
N ILE A 87 -20.06 6.37 15.26
CA ILE A 87 -18.91 7.03 15.89
C ILE A 87 -18.45 8.21 15.01
N PRO A 88 -18.87 9.46 15.29
CA PRO A 88 -18.64 10.59 14.39
C PRO A 88 -17.15 10.92 14.17
N GLU A 89 -16.30 10.72 15.18
CA GLU A 89 -14.87 11.01 15.08
C GLU A 89 -14.17 10.17 14.00
N LEU A 90 -14.68 8.98 13.68
CA LEU A 90 -14.11 8.14 12.62
C LEU A 90 -14.33 8.74 11.22
N LEU A 91 -15.28 9.67 11.08
CA LEU A 91 -15.56 10.37 9.82
C LEU A 91 -14.74 11.66 9.65
N GLU A 92 -13.93 12.03 10.65
CA GLU A 92 -13.12 13.25 10.60
C GLU A 92 -11.88 13.10 9.70
N ILE A 93 -11.65 14.12 8.87
CA ILE A 93 -10.44 14.22 8.06
C ILE A 93 -9.27 14.70 8.92
N GLY A 94 -8.20 13.91 8.93
CA GLY A 94 -6.98 14.18 9.68
C GLY A 94 -7.02 13.68 11.13
N LEU A 95 -7.93 12.76 11.45
CA LEU A 95 -8.05 12.13 12.77
C LEU A 95 -6.66 11.70 13.29
N PRO A 96 -6.21 12.18 14.47
CA PRO A 96 -4.93 11.76 15.03
C PRO A 96 -4.89 10.24 15.24
N ILE A 97 -3.82 9.58 14.79
CA ILE A 97 -3.70 8.11 14.92
C ILE A 97 -3.82 7.65 16.37
N GLU A 98 -3.30 8.42 17.33
CA GLU A 98 -3.43 8.11 18.74
C GLU A 98 -4.91 8.10 19.18
N ARG A 99 -5.71 9.06 18.71
CA ARG A 99 -7.15 9.13 19.00
C ARG A 99 -7.91 8.00 18.31
N ALA A 100 -7.55 7.65 17.07
CA ALA A 100 -8.14 6.50 16.38
C ALA A 100 -7.92 5.20 17.16
N ILE A 101 -6.71 4.99 17.69
CA ILE A 101 -6.37 3.81 18.51
C ILE A 101 -7.18 3.78 19.82
N GLU A 102 -7.36 4.94 20.47
CA GLU A 102 -8.23 5.05 21.65
C GLU A 102 -9.68 4.67 21.34
N ILE A 103 -10.26 5.26 20.29
CA ILE A 103 -11.63 4.96 19.84
C ILE A 103 -11.79 3.48 19.54
N ALA A 104 -10.82 2.88 18.83
CA ALA A 104 -10.85 1.48 18.50
C ALA A 104 -10.84 0.59 19.75
N LYS A 105 -10.03 0.94 20.75
CA LYS A 105 -10.00 0.22 22.03
C LYS A 105 -11.31 0.37 22.80
N GLU A 106 -11.88 1.56 22.85
CA GLU A 106 -13.14 1.86 23.56
C GLU A 106 -14.34 1.12 22.95
N ASN A 107 -14.34 0.92 21.63
CA ASN A 107 -15.47 0.37 20.87
C ASN A 107 -15.22 -1.06 20.35
N GLY A 108 -14.09 -1.69 20.70
CA GLY A 108 -13.76 -3.05 20.25
C GLY A 108 -13.53 -3.18 18.74
N LEU A 109 -13.03 -2.12 18.10
CA LEU A 109 -12.71 -2.10 16.67
C LEU A 109 -11.29 -2.62 16.42
N LEU A 110 -11.07 -3.16 15.23
CA LEU A 110 -9.72 -3.47 14.75
C LEU A 110 -9.23 -2.40 13.78
N LEU A 111 -8.03 -1.87 14.02
CA LEU A 111 -7.38 -0.95 13.10
C LEU A 111 -6.30 -1.68 12.29
N SER A 112 -6.23 -1.42 10.99
CA SER A 112 -5.13 -1.86 10.13
C SER A 112 -4.58 -0.69 9.34
N ILE A 113 -3.25 -0.51 9.30
CA ILE A 113 -2.64 0.50 8.42
C ILE A 113 -2.92 0.10 6.97
N ALA A 114 -3.70 0.91 6.25
CA ALA A 114 -4.00 0.69 4.84
C ALA A 114 -2.76 1.01 4.00
N HIS A 115 -2.50 0.16 2.99
CA HIS A 115 -1.43 0.29 1.99
C HIS A 115 -0.26 1.14 2.51
N PRO A 116 0.51 0.69 3.52
CA PRO A 116 1.45 1.54 4.27
C PRO A 116 2.51 2.21 3.39
N TRP A 117 2.81 1.60 2.24
CA TRP A 117 3.62 2.15 1.16
C TRP A 117 2.77 2.51 -0.08
N GLY A 118 1.61 3.14 0.10
CA GLY A 118 0.77 3.77 -0.92
C GLY A 118 1.41 5.01 -1.56
N PHE A 119 0.80 5.58 -2.59
CA PHE A 119 1.55 6.42 -3.54
C PHE A 119 1.87 7.84 -3.04
N SER A 120 1.11 8.38 -2.09
CA SER A 120 1.23 9.77 -1.71
C SER A 120 0.75 10.05 -0.28
N HIS A 121 -0.32 10.84 -0.15
CA HIS A 121 -0.89 11.33 1.11
C HIS A 121 -1.74 10.28 1.84
N ASP A 122 -2.04 9.19 1.14
CA ASP A 122 -2.61 7.94 1.64
C ASP A 122 -1.57 7.09 2.41
N SER A 123 -0.28 7.24 2.13
CA SER A 123 0.78 6.38 2.68
C SER A 123 1.40 6.87 3.98
N ALA A 124 1.30 6.02 5.00
CA ALA A 124 1.98 6.24 6.27
C ALA A 124 3.51 6.27 6.16
N ALA A 125 4.11 5.35 5.41
CA ALA A 125 5.55 5.36 5.22
C ALA A 125 6.04 6.61 4.48
N TYR A 126 5.22 7.18 3.59
CA TYR A 126 5.55 8.44 2.92
C TYR A 126 5.43 9.65 3.86
N LEU A 127 4.37 9.71 4.66
CA LEU A 127 4.07 10.87 5.52
C LEU A 127 4.96 10.95 6.75
N ILE A 128 5.09 9.86 7.50
CA ILE A 128 5.79 9.85 8.79
C ILE A 128 7.16 9.16 8.75
N GLY A 129 7.45 8.44 7.67
CA GLY A 129 8.68 7.69 7.49
C GLY A 129 8.67 6.33 8.19
N ARG A 130 9.38 5.37 7.58
CA ARG A 130 9.43 3.96 8.02
C ARG A 130 9.68 3.77 9.52
N LYS A 131 10.70 4.44 10.08
CA LYS A 131 11.06 4.27 11.50
C LYS A 131 9.93 4.67 12.46
N LYS A 132 9.23 5.78 12.19
CA LYS A 132 8.12 6.23 13.03
C LYS A 132 6.91 5.32 12.88
N LEU A 133 6.64 4.87 11.65
CA LEU A 133 5.57 3.90 11.38
C LEU A 133 5.82 2.58 12.13
N GLU A 134 7.03 2.02 12.04
CA GLU A 134 7.40 0.82 12.80
C GLU A 134 7.19 1.00 14.31
N GLN A 135 7.57 2.15 14.86
CA GLN A 135 7.34 2.45 16.28
C GLN A 135 5.86 2.51 16.67
N ILE A 136 5.00 3.05 15.79
CA ILE A 136 3.54 3.09 16.03
C ILE A 136 3.00 1.66 16.00
N VAL A 137 3.39 0.87 15.01
CA VAL A 137 2.92 -0.52 14.84
C VAL A 137 3.39 -1.41 16.00
N GLU A 138 4.66 -1.30 16.42
CA GLU A 138 5.22 -2.14 17.50
C GLU A 138 4.65 -1.82 18.89
N ARG A 139 4.21 -0.57 19.11
CA ARG A 139 3.79 -0.10 20.45
C ARG A 139 2.29 -0.17 20.69
N ASN A 140 1.51 -0.40 19.65
CA ASN A 140 0.06 -0.37 19.71
C ASN A 140 -0.53 -1.66 19.16
N TYR A 141 -1.74 -1.98 19.60
CA TYR A 141 -2.48 -3.10 19.05
C TYR A 141 -3.11 -2.71 17.71
N ILE A 142 -2.31 -2.78 16.65
CA ILE A 142 -2.71 -2.37 15.30
C ILE A 142 -2.21 -3.39 14.28
N GLY A 143 -3.04 -3.63 13.26
CA GLY A 143 -2.73 -4.45 12.11
C GLY A 143 -2.04 -3.69 10.99
N VAL A 144 -1.60 -4.43 9.98
CA VAL A 144 -1.01 -3.87 8.77
C VAL A 144 -1.58 -4.59 7.55
N GLU A 145 -2.02 -3.82 6.55
CA GLU A 145 -2.32 -4.36 5.23
C GLU A 145 -1.00 -4.75 4.54
N THR A 146 -0.72 -6.05 4.56
CA THR A 146 0.53 -6.62 4.03
C THR A 146 0.48 -6.81 2.52
N TYR A 147 -0.72 -6.88 1.96
CA TYR A 147 -0.92 -6.96 0.53
C TYR A 147 -2.12 -6.09 0.12
N ASP A 148 -1.86 -5.19 -0.81
CA ASP A 148 -2.85 -4.35 -1.46
C ASP A 148 -2.96 -4.75 -2.95
N GLY A 149 -4.18 -5.07 -3.38
CA GLY A 149 -4.47 -5.53 -4.72
C GLY A 149 -4.16 -4.50 -5.81
N MET A 150 -4.35 -3.21 -5.55
CA MET A 150 -4.01 -2.14 -6.51
C MET A 150 -2.50 -2.08 -6.78
N ILE A 151 -1.68 -2.02 -5.73
CA ILE A 151 -0.23 -2.00 -5.82
C ILE A 151 0.30 -3.33 -6.40
N GLY A 152 -0.29 -4.45 -6.00
CA GLY A 152 0.06 -5.79 -6.49
C GLY A 152 -0.14 -5.95 -8.00
N SER A 153 -1.31 -5.58 -8.53
CA SER A 153 -1.58 -5.63 -9.97
C SER A 153 -0.65 -4.70 -10.76
N LEU A 154 -0.35 -3.51 -10.21
CA LEU A 154 0.61 -2.58 -10.83
C LEU A 154 2.03 -3.17 -10.88
N TYR A 155 2.48 -3.80 -9.79
CA TYR A 155 3.77 -4.47 -9.74
C TYR A 155 3.87 -5.58 -10.80
N ARG A 156 2.85 -6.45 -10.88
CA ARG A 156 2.78 -7.55 -11.86
C ARG A 156 2.83 -7.04 -13.29
N TYR A 157 2.07 -5.98 -13.61
CA TYR A 157 2.13 -5.34 -14.93
C TYR A 157 3.55 -4.88 -15.30
N VAL A 158 4.28 -4.25 -14.38
CA VAL A 158 5.63 -3.74 -14.65
C VAL A 158 6.63 -4.88 -14.84
N LEU A 159 6.46 -6.02 -14.16
CA LEU A 159 7.27 -7.22 -14.39
C LEU A 159 6.96 -7.89 -15.74
N ASP A 160 5.68 -8.11 -16.04
CA ASP A 160 5.22 -8.88 -17.19
C ASP A 160 5.37 -8.14 -18.52
N SER A 161 5.26 -6.81 -18.50
CA SER A 161 5.44 -5.96 -19.68
C SER A 161 6.86 -5.99 -20.26
N GLY A 162 7.80 -6.72 -19.65
CA GLY A 162 9.21 -6.77 -20.07
C GLY A 162 9.95 -5.44 -19.84
N TRP A 163 9.30 -4.48 -19.18
CA TRP A 163 9.83 -3.16 -18.84
C TRP A 163 11.07 -3.26 -17.93
N ILE A 164 11.16 -4.31 -17.11
CA ILE A 164 12.29 -4.61 -16.22
C ILE A 164 13.33 -5.54 -16.88
N LYS A 165 12.90 -6.52 -17.69
CA LYS A 165 13.79 -7.56 -18.25
C LYS A 165 14.86 -7.02 -19.21
N ARG A 166 14.55 -5.99 -20.01
CA ARG A 166 15.52 -5.36 -20.94
C ARG A 166 16.57 -4.47 -20.22
N PRO A 167 16.20 -3.55 -19.32
CA PRO A 167 17.17 -2.76 -18.57
C PRO A 167 18.08 -3.59 -17.65
N LEU A 168 17.57 -4.60 -16.95
CA LEU A 168 18.41 -5.48 -16.12
C LEU A 168 19.45 -6.24 -16.95
N LYS A 169 19.08 -6.74 -18.14
CA LYS A 169 20.03 -7.35 -19.08
C LYS A 169 21.07 -6.34 -19.60
N PHE A 170 20.66 -5.10 -19.86
CA PHE A 170 21.55 -4.03 -20.33
C PHE A 170 22.55 -3.57 -19.25
N PHE A 171 22.11 -3.37 -18.01
CA PHE A 171 22.99 -3.03 -16.89
C PHE A 171 23.90 -4.21 -16.51
N GLY A 172 23.37 -5.45 -16.50
CA GLY A 172 24.18 -6.65 -16.33
C GLY A 172 25.18 -6.88 -17.47
N PHE A 173 24.93 -6.38 -18.67
CA PHE A 173 25.89 -6.35 -19.78
C PHE A 173 26.95 -5.25 -19.61
N LEU A 174 26.57 -4.05 -19.16
CA LEU A 174 27.48 -2.93 -18.87
C LEU A 174 28.38 -3.17 -17.65
N GLU A 175 27.90 -3.90 -16.65
CA GLU A 175 28.71 -4.31 -15.50
C GLU A 175 29.72 -5.39 -15.87
N ARG A 176 29.31 -6.38 -16.69
CA ARG A 176 30.20 -7.42 -17.20
C ARG A 176 31.25 -6.90 -18.18
N ASN A 177 30.94 -5.84 -18.96
CA ASN A 177 31.88 -5.21 -19.88
C ASN A 177 32.46 -3.91 -19.30
N ARG A 178 33.43 -4.02 -18.38
CA ARG A 178 34.20 -2.88 -17.82
C ARG A 178 34.79 -1.94 -18.89
N VAL A 179 35.06 -2.42 -20.10
CA VAL A 179 35.63 -1.68 -21.23
C VAL A 179 34.60 -0.75 -21.93
N ALA A 180 33.32 -1.14 -21.98
CA ALA A 180 32.27 -0.35 -22.64
C ALA A 180 32.03 1.01 -21.95
N ARG A 181 32.26 1.08 -20.63
CA ARG A 181 32.18 2.31 -19.82
C ARG A 181 33.18 3.40 -20.25
N ARG A 182 34.35 3.03 -20.77
CA ARG A 182 35.42 3.97 -21.14
C ARG A 182 35.31 4.49 -22.57
N ILE A 183 34.77 3.69 -23.50
CA ILE A 183 34.85 3.99 -24.95
C ILE A 183 33.57 4.66 -25.48
N ALA A 184 32.38 4.31 -24.96
CA ALA A 184 31.12 4.70 -25.60
C ALA A 184 30.66 6.16 -25.35
N ILE A 185 31.06 6.79 -24.23
CA ILE A 185 30.55 8.13 -23.85
C ILE A 185 31.36 9.27 -24.52
N GLY A 186 32.56 8.97 -25.03
CA GLY A 186 33.49 9.96 -25.57
C GLY A 186 33.24 10.40 -27.02
N LYS A 187 32.63 9.55 -27.86
CA LYS A 187 32.51 9.79 -29.32
C LYS A 187 31.10 10.15 -29.82
N ILE A 188 30.11 10.25 -28.94
CA ILE A 188 28.71 10.44 -29.35
C ILE A 188 28.37 11.94 -29.31
N GLY A 189 28.19 12.54 -30.49
CA GLY A 189 27.91 13.96 -30.68
C GLY A 189 26.69 14.47 -29.89
N ALA A 190 26.68 15.77 -29.58
CA ALA A 190 25.76 16.42 -28.61
C ALA A 190 24.26 16.12 -28.81
N LYS A 191 23.79 15.90 -30.04
CA LYS A 191 22.40 15.54 -30.37
C LYS A 191 22.05 14.12 -29.93
N MET A 192 22.98 13.19 -30.11
CA MET A 192 22.83 11.79 -29.72
C MET A 192 23.14 11.59 -28.24
N ARG A 193 24.00 12.43 -27.64
CA ARG A 193 24.17 12.60 -26.19
C ARG A 193 22.86 13.03 -25.51
N LYS A 194 22.14 14.04 -26.05
CA LYS A 194 20.79 14.41 -25.57
C LYS A 194 19.76 13.27 -25.66
N LYS A 195 19.75 12.50 -26.76
CA LYS A 195 18.87 11.33 -26.89
C LYS A 195 19.26 10.20 -25.93
N ILE A 196 20.55 9.99 -25.69
CA ILE A 196 21.06 9.01 -24.72
C ILE A 196 20.79 9.48 -23.29
N ASP A 197 20.94 10.76 -22.97
CA ASP A 197 20.60 11.31 -21.65
C ASP A 197 19.11 11.22 -21.38
N ALA A 198 18.26 11.49 -22.39
CA ALA A 198 16.82 11.29 -22.30
C ALA A 198 16.48 9.80 -22.09
N LYS A 199 17.06 8.90 -22.89
CA LYS A 199 16.81 7.46 -22.79
C LYS A 199 17.42 6.84 -21.53
N SER A 200 18.55 7.35 -21.05
CA SER A 200 19.21 6.92 -19.81
C SER A 200 18.48 7.46 -18.60
N SER A 201 17.99 8.70 -18.64
CA SER A 201 17.10 9.24 -17.61
C SER A 201 15.80 8.46 -17.57
N GLU A 202 15.24 8.11 -18.73
CA GLU A 202 14.06 7.25 -18.84
C GLU A 202 14.34 5.85 -18.27
N LEU A 203 15.48 5.23 -18.60
CA LEU A 203 15.88 3.92 -18.06
C LEU A 203 16.15 3.96 -16.55
N VAL A 204 16.80 5.00 -16.04
CA VAL A 204 17.02 5.21 -14.61
C VAL A 204 15.69 5.44 -13.90
N ASN A 205 14.81 6.27 -14.45
CA ASN A 205 13.47 6.49 -13.89
C ASN A 205 12.64 5.20 -13.92
N ARG A 206 12.78 4.36 -14.95
CA ARG A 206 12.16 3.02 -15.01
C ARG A 206 12.72 2.10 -13.92
N CYS A 207 14.05 2.01 -13.76
CA CYS A 207 14.66 1.16 -12.73
C CYS A 207 14.30 1.63 -11.31
N VAL A 208 14.29 2.95 -11.09
CA VAL A 208 13.88 3.53 -9.80
C VAL A 208 12.40 3.25 -9.54
N ALA A 209 11.53 3.45 -10.52
CA ALA A 209 10.10 3.14 -10.40
C ALA A 209 9.87 1.64 -10.10
N SER A 210 10.59 0.74 -10.76
CA SER A 210 10.52 -0.69 -10.49
C SER A 210 11.03 -1.03 -9.08
N SER A 211 12.16 -0.47 -8.65
CA SER A 211 12.67 -0.70 -7.29
C SER A 211 11.74 -0.14 -6.21
N GLU A 212 11.07 0.96 -6.50
CA GLU A 212 10.10 1.54 -5.58
C GLU A 212 8.83 0.71 -5.52
N LEU A 213 8.33 0.21 -6.67
CA LEU A 213 7.19 -0.72 -6.70
C LEU A 213 7.50 -2.02 -5.96
N VAL A 214 8.70 -2.60 -6.12
CA VAL A 214 9.14 -3.75 -5.31
C VAL A 214 9.08 -3.41 -3.83
N ASN A 215 9.62 -2.27 -3.42
CA ASN A 215 9.59 -1.85 -2.03
C ASN A 215 8.16 -1.64 -1.50
N ARG A 216 7.21 -1.23 -2.37
CA ARG A 216 5.79 -1.07 -2.01
C ARG A 216 5.07 -2.40 -1.79
N CYS A 217 5.59 -3.52 -2.30
CA CYS A 217 5.06 -4.86 -2.03
C CYS A 217 5.80 -5.57 -0.88
N VAL A 218 7.12 -5.37 -0.74
CA VAL A 218 7.95 -6.09 0.24
C VAL A 218 7.90 -5.44 1.64
N ALA A 219 7.99 -4.11 1.71
CA ALA A 219 8.07 -3.41 2.99
C ALA A 219 6.80 -3.55 3.87
N PRO A 220 5.57 -3.62 3.31
CA PRO A 220 4.39 -3.95 4.11
C PRO A 220 4.48 -5.31 4.80
N ILE A 221 5.03 -6.33 4.13
CA ILE A 221 5.22 -7.67 4.70
C ILE A 221 6.18 -7.61 5.90
N GLU A 222 7.33 -6.95 5.74
CA GLU A 222 8.30 -6.72 6.83
C GLU A 222 7.68 -5.96 8.01
N LEU A 223 6.78 -5.00 7.74
CA LEU A 223 6.07 -4.27 8.77
C LEU A 223 5.01 -5.15 9.47
N GLY A 224 4.33 -6.03 8.72
CA GLY A 224 3.35 -6.98 9.25
C GLY A 224 3.93 -8.00 10.23
N GLU A 225 5.23 -8.34 10.11
CA GLU A 225 5.92 -9.17 11.11
C GLU A 225 5.90 -8.51 12.51
N LYS A 226 5.99 -7.18 12.55
CA LYS A 226 5.98 -6.35 13.76
C LYS A 226 4.58 -5.98 14.25
N ALA A 227 3.57 -6.12 13.39
CA ALA A 227 2.18 -5.78 13.70
C ALA A 227 1.51 -6.83 14.60
N ALA A 228 0.46 -6.40 15.30
CA ALA A 228 -0.36 -7.30 16.12
C ALA A 228 -1.01 -8.39 15.24
N PHE A 229 -1.53 -7.99 14.08
CA PHE A 229 -2.11 -8.86 13.08
C PHE A 229 -1.85 -8.32 11.67
N ILE A 230 -2.23 -9.08 10.64
CA ILE A 230 -2.08 -8.69 9.25
C ILE A 230 -3.42 -8.78 8.52
N THR A 231 -3.60 -7.89 7.55
CA THR A 231 -4.74 -7.91 6.63
C THR A 231 -4.24 -7.92 5.19
N ALA A 232 -5.16 -8.21 4.26
CA ALA A 232 -4.98 -8.01 2.84
C ALA A 232 -6.34 -7.73 2.21
N GLY A 233 -6.34 -6.89 1.19
CA GLY A 233 -7.54 -6.55 0.45
C GLY A 233 -7.23 -6.04 -0.94
N SER A 234 -8.27 -5.87 -1.73
CA SER A 234 -8.14 -5.49 -3.13
C SER A 234 -7.97 -4.00 -3.37
N ASP A 235 -8.39 -3.17 -2.39
CA ASP A 235 -8.64 -1.73 -2.57
C ASP A 235 -9.53 -1.51 -3.82
N ALA A 236 -10.52 -2.40 -3.98
CA ALA A 236 -11.37 -2.43 -5.16
C ALA A 236 -12.36 -1.29 -5.14
N HIS A 237 -12.27 -0.42 -6.14
CA HIS A 237 -13.27 0.62 -6.39
C HIS A 237 -14.35 0.17 -7.38
N SER A 238 -14.15 -0.96 -8.06
CA SER A 238 -15.07 -1.53 -9.03
C SER A 238 -15.25 -3.03 -8.80
N ALA A 239 -16.41 -3.57 -9.17
CA ALA A 239 -16.75 -4.98 -8.93
C ALA A 239 -15.68 -5.92 -9.46
N GLU A 240 -15.19 -5.73 -10.68
CA GLU A 240 -14.20 -6.61 -11.32
C GLU A 240 -12.84 -6.71 -10.59
N ARG A 241 -12.53 -5.74 -9.72
CA ARG A 241 -11.29 -5.70 -8.93
C ARG A 241 -11.39 -6.46 -7.61
N ILE A 242 -12.60 -6.77 -7.14
CA ILE A 242 -12.80 -7.50 -5.88
C ILE A 242 -12.07 -8.86 -5.95
N GLY A 243 -11.35 -9.16 -4.88
CA GLY A 243 -10.52 -10.36 -4.73
C GLY A 243 -9.12 -10.26 -5.36
N CYS A 244 -8.72 -9.14 -5.98
CA CYS A 244 -7.33 -8.99 -6.48
C CYS A 244 -6.28 -8.88 -5.36
N GLY A 245 -6.73 -8.66 -4.12
CA GLY A 245 -5.99 -8.92 -2.90
C GLY A 245 -6.92 -9.57 -1.88
N MET A 246 -6.43 -10.60 -1.21
CA MET A 246 -7.23 -11.37 -0.26
C MET A 246 -6.35 -12.00 0.81
N ILE A 247 -7.00 -12.38 1.91
CA ILE A 247 -6.42 -13.18 2.99
C ILE A 247 -7.16 -14.50 3.12
N ARG A 248 -6.42 -15.58 3.36
CA ARG A 248 -6.94 -16.91 3.66
C ARG A 248 -6.61 -17.29 5.08
N LEU A 249 -7.62 -17.64 5.85
CA LEU A 249 -7.50 -18.06 7.25
C LEU A 249 -7.81 -19.54 7.40
N ARG A 250 -7.06 -20.20 8.27
CA ARG A 250 -7.42 -21.48 8.87
C ARG A 250 -8.35 -21.21 10.04
N VAL A 251 -9.49 -21.89 10.06
CA VAL A 251 -10.46 -21.79 11.15
C VAL A 251 -10.86 -23.19 11.63
N ASN A 252 -11.02 -23.34 12.94
CA ASN A 252 -11.38 -24.58 13.60
C ASN A 252 -12.80 -24.50 14.20
N GLU A 253 -13.72 -23.85 13.49
CA GLU A 253 -15.08 -23.63 13.96
C GLU A 253 -16.07 -24.56 13.25
N THR A 254 -16.95 -25.17 14.05
CA THR A 254 -18.04 -26.02 13.56
C THR A 254 -19.40 -25.31 13.60
N GLY A 255 -19.48 -24.15 14.25
CA GLY A 255 -20.66 -23.29 14.33
C GLY A 255 -20.81 -22.29 13.17
N GLU A 256 -21.79 -21.39 13.33
CA GLU A 256 -22.02 -20.27 12.41
C GLU A 256 -20.83 -19.30 12.45
N ILE A 257 -20.36 -18.91 11.27
CA ILE A 257 -19.21 -18.01 11.13
C ILE A 257 -19.77 -16.60 11.11
N THR A 258 -19.36 -15.76 12.06
CA THR A 258 -19.82 -14.37 12.22
C THR A 258 -18.69 -13.38 11.92
N ASN A 259 -19.04 -12.09 11.74
CA ASN A 259 -18.06 -11.01 11.64
C ASN A 259 -17.10 -10.99 12.85
N GLU A 260 -17.65 -11.06 14.07
CA GLU A 260 -16.87 -11.08 15.31
C GLU A 260 -15.89 -12.26 15.35
N PHE A 261 -16.32 -13.44 14.93
CA PHE A 261 -15.46 -14.62 14.85
C PHE A 261 -14.30 -14.40 13.86
N LEU A 262 -14.59 -13.89 12.65
CA LEU A 262 -13.55 -13.65 11.64
C LEU A 262 -12.54 -12.60 12.12
N LEU A 263 -13.01 -11.49 12.70
CA LEU A 263 -12.15 -10.45 13.26
C LEU A 263 -11.31 -10.98 14.43
N SER A 264 -11.85 -11.88 15.25
CA SER A 264 -11.07 -12.59 16.28
C SER A 264 -10.02 -13.52 15.67
N ALA A 265 -10.37 -14.29 14.65
CA ALA A 265 -9.45 -15.20 13.96
C ALA A 265 -8.28 -14.46 13.28
N LEU A 266 -8.52 -13.25 12.74
CA LEU A 266 -7.48 -12.39 12.16
C LEU A 266 -6.40 -11.98 13.16
N GLN A 267 -6.76 -11.81 14.44
CA GLN A 267 -5.85 -11.36 15.47
C GLN A 267 -4.75 -12.36 15.81
N ASP A 268 -4.93 -13.65 15.46
CA ASP A 268 -3.88 -14.66 15.56
C ASP A 268 -3.24 -14.93 14.18
N LYS A 269 -2.04 -14.39 13.98
CA LYS A 269 -1.27 -14.57 12.74
C LYS A 269 -1.03 -16.04 12.36
N ARG A 270 -1.10 -16.99 13.32
CA ARG A 270 -0.96 -18.42 13.03
C ARG A 270 -2.14 -18.99 12.24
N ASN A 271 -3.28 -18.30 12.25
CA ASN A 271 -4.42 -18.64 11.43
C ASN A 271 -4.22 -18.24 9.96
N VAL A 272 -3.32 -17.32 9.66
CA VAL A 272 -3.12 -16.85 8.28
C VAL A 272 -2.37 -17.90 7.47
N ILE A 273 -3.04 -18.45 6.46
CA ILE A 273 -2.44 -19.36 5.47
C ILE A 273 -1.80 -18.57 4.34
N TRP A 274 -2.46 -17.49 3.91
CA TRP A 274 -2.05 -16.69 2.75
C TRP A 274 -2.57 -15.26 2.87
N ALA A 275 -1.78 -14.28 2.45
CA ALA A 275 -2.20 -12.90 2.24
C ALA A 275 -1.52 -12.42 0.96
N GLY A 276 -2.29 -12.13 -0.09
CA GLY A 276 -1.71 -11.96 -1.41
C GLY A 276 -2.72 -11.85 -2.54
N PRO A 277 -2.27 -11.96 -3.82
CA PRO A 277 -3.16 -11.97 -4.97
C PRO A 277 -4.13 -13.15 -4.93
N LEU A 278 -5.14 -13.08 -5.80
CA LEU A 278 -6.01 -14.21 -6.11
C LEU A 278 -5.17 -15.41 -6.57
N MET A 279 -5.34 -16.53 -5.87
CA MET A 279 -4.67 -17.78 -6.18
C MET A 279 -5.69 -18.81 -6.69
N LYS A 280 -5.41 -19.40 -7.84
CA LYS A 280 -6.14 -20.54 -8.38
C LYS A 280 -5.54 -21.83 -7.84
N GLU A 281 -6.37 -22.66 -7.21
CA GLU A 281 -5.95 -24.00 -6.81
C GLU A 281 -5.87 -24.90 -8.06
N LEU A 282 -4.70 -25.50 -8.26
CA LEU A 282 -4.47 -26.46 -9.34
C LEU A 282 -4.70 -27.89 -8.85
N LYS A 283 -4.24 -28.17 -7.62
CA LYS A 283 -4.38 -29.43 -6.88
C LYS A 283 -4.33 -29.10 -5.39
N GLU A 284 -4.67 -30.06 -4.53
CA GLU A 284 -4.61 -29.92 -3.07
C GLU A 284 -3.25 -29.31 -2.64
N ASN A 285 -3.29 -28.11 -2.06
CA ASN A 285 -2.13 -27.32 -1.62
C ASN A 285 -1.16 -26.82 -2.72
N ILE A 286 -1.54 -26.88 -4.01
CA ILE A 286 -0.76 -26.31 -5.12
C ILE A 286 -1.56 -25.19 -5.77
N TYR A 287 -0.99 -23.98 -5.74
CA TYR A 287 -1.65 -22.77 -6.20
C TYR A 287 -0.85 -22.02 -7.26
N GLU A 288 -1.53 -21.41 -8.22
CA GLU A 288 -0.95 -20.45 -9.16
C GLU A 288 -1.67 -19.10 -9.07
N PRO A 289 -0.98 -17.96 -9.27
CA PRO A 289 -1.66 -16.67 -9.29
C PRO A 289 -2.64 -16.60 -10.46
N ALA A 290 -3.92 -16.33 -10.18
CA ALA A 290 -4.93 -16.18 -11.22
C ALA A 290 -4.57 -15.02 -12.18
N VAL A 291 -5.01 -15.13 -13.43
CA VAL A 291 -4.84 -14.05 -14.41
C VAL A 291 -5.86 -12.97 -14.11
N GLU A 292 -5.39 -11.82 -13.65
CA GLU A 292 -6.24 -10.66 -13.38
C GLU A 292 -6.45 -9.82 -14.64
N PRO A 293 -7.67 -9.29 -14.88
CA PRO A 293 -7.87 -8.29 -15.92
C PRO A 293 -7.08 -7.01 -15.59
N LEU A 294 -6.19 -6.62 -16.49
CA LEU A 294 -5.35 -5.42 -16.36
C LEU A 294 -6.10 -4.18 -16.86
N HIS A 295 -6.53 -3.32 -15.95
CA HIS A 295 -7.13 -2.03 -16.33
C HIS A 295 -6.04 -1.01 -16.68
N ARG A 296 -5.76 -0.87 -17.99
CA ARG A 296 -4.69 0.01 -18.51
C ARG A 296 -4.73 1.45 -17.97
N LYS A 297 -5.92 1.99 -17.70
CA LYS A 297 -6.09 3.35 -17.16
C LYS A 297 -5.58 3.47 -15.72
N GLU A 298 -5.95 2.54 -14.85
CA GLU A 298 -5.51 2.48 -13.45
C GLU A 298 -4.01 2.26 -13.36
N ILE A 299 -3.48 1.37 -14.20
CA ILE A 299 -2.03 1.13 -14.31
C ILE A 299 -1.31 2.42 -14.70
N LEU A 300 -1.82 3.15 -15.70
CA LEU A 300 -1.23 4.41 -16.12
C LEU A 300 -1.27 5.47 -15.00
N GLN A 301 -2.36 5.49 -14.22
CA GLN A 301 -2.54 6.36 -13.08
C GLN A 301 -1.60 6.01 -11.92
N GLY A 302 -1.50 4.74 -11.54
CA GLY A 302 -0.56 4.22 -10.55
C GLY A 302 0.90 4.48 -10.93
N LEU A 303 1.26 4.28 -12.20
CA LEU A 303 2.59 4.66 -12.74
C LEU A 303 2.86 6.16 -12.64
N LYS A 304 1.85 6.99 -12.95
CA LYS A 304 1.96 8.45 -12.82
C LYS A 304 2.15 8.87 -11.37
N TYR A 305 1.47 8.23 -10.42
CA TYR A 305 1.65 8.52 -9.00
C TYR A 305 3.00 8.05 -8.46
N ALA A 306 3.41 6.82 -8.80
CA ALA A 306 4.73 6.30 -8.46
C ALA A 306 5.85 7.24 -8.95
N THR A 307 5.77 7.69 -10.21
CA THR A 307 6.77 8.63 -10.77
C THR A 307 6.73 10.02 -10.14
N LYS A 308 5.54 10.56 -9.81
CA LYS A 308 5.42 11.83 -9.06
C LYS A 308 6.06 11.74 -7.68
N SER A 309 5.85 10.64 -6.96
CA SER A 309 6.43 10.45 -5.61
C SER A 309 7.96 10.45 -5.64
N ILE A 310 8.59 9.89 -6.69
CA ILE A 310 10.04 9.93 -6.94
C ILE A 310 10.54 11.37 -7.10
N VAL A 311 9.88 12.14 -7.98
CA VAL A 311 10.26 13.52 -8.28
C VAL A 311 10.07 14.41 -7.04
N GLY A 312 9.00 14.19 -6.28
CA GLY A 312 8.75 14.83 -4.99
C GLY A 312 9.88 14.56 -3.99
N ARG A 313 10.23 13.29 -3.77
CA ARG A 313 11.33 12.90 -2.86
C ARG A 313 12.69 13.47 -3.28
N ARG A 314 13.01 13.50 -4.58
CA ARG A 314 14.25 14.14 -5.09
C ARG A 314 14.28 15.64 -4.78
N ARG A 315 13.19 16.36 -5.05
CA ARG A 315 13.09 17.80 -4.74
C ARG A 315 13.19 18.08 -3.24
N ILE A 316 12.61 17.21 -2.40
CA ILE A 316 12.72 17.30 -0.93
C ILE A 316 14.17 17.06 -0.49
N LYS A 317 14.83 16.01 -0.98
CA LYS A 317 16.25 15.73 -0.70
C LYS A 317 17.16 16.88 -1.15
N GLU A 318 16.92 17.48 -2.32
CA GLU A 318 17.66 18.66 -2.80
C GLU A 318 17.42 19.90 -1.93
N LYS A 319 16.19 20.14 -1.48
CA LYS A 319 15.87 21.23 -0.54
C LYS A 319 16.55 21.03 0.81
N ILE A 320 16.55 19.80 1.33
CA ILE A 320 17.24 19.45 2.59
C ILE A 320 18.76 19.61 2.43
N ALA A 321 19.35 19.09 1.35
CA ALA A 321 20.77 19.26 1.05
C ALA A 321 21.17 20.73 0.89
N LYS A 322 20.33 21.57 0.24
CA LYS A 322 20.54 23.02 0.15
C LYS A 322 20.46 23.70 1.53
N ARG A 323 19.54 23.28 2.40
CA ARG A 323 19.44 23.81 3.78
C ARG A 323 20.65 23.42 4.63
N ILE A 324 21.09 22.17 4.57
CA ILE A 324 22.28 21.68 5.27
C ILE A 324 23.53 22.39 4.75
N GLY A 325 23.68 22.53 3.43
CA GLY A 325 24.77 23.29 2.82
C GLY A 325 24.81 24.76 3.26
N LYS A 326 23.66 25.44 3.29
CA LYS A 326 23.56 26.83 3.80
C LYS A 326 23.92 26.94 5.29
N ARG A 327 23.55 25.95 6.10
CA ARG A 327 23.92 25.91 7.53
C ARG A 327 25.43 25.72 7.72
N ALA A 328 26.04 24.80 6.99
CA ALA A 328 27.49 24.58 7.01
C ALA A 328 28.28 25.83 6.55
N ILE A 329 27.78 26.54 5.53
CA ILE A 329 28.37 27.80 5.06
C ILE A 329 28.26 28.90 6.13
N ARG A 330 27.11 29.05 6.80
CA ARG A 330 26.92 30.01 7.91
C ARG A 330 27.82 29.71 9.10
N GLU A 331 27.97 28.45 9.48
CA GLU A 331 28.86 28.05 10.58
C GLU A 331 30.33 28.32 10.26
N LYS A 332 30.75 28.07 9.01
CA LYS A 332 32.11 28.38 8.54
C LYS A 332 32.37 29.89 8.52
N ALA A 333 31.42 30.68 8.03
CA ALA A 333 31.51 32.15 8.05
C ALA A 333 31.57 32.72 9.48
N GLY A 334 30.76 32.18 10.40
CA GLY A 334 30.79 32.56 11.82
C GLY A 334 32.10 32.18 12.53
N ARG A 335 32.74 31.07 12.13
CA ARG A 335 34.10 30.71 12.62
C ARG A 335 35.17 31.67 12.10
N ILE A 336 35.10 32.08 10.84
CA ILE A 336 36.03 33.05 10.25
C ILE A 336 35.88 34.42 10.91
N LYS A 337 34.64 34.91 11.09
CA LYS A 337 34.37 36.19 11.76
C LYS A 337 34.91 36.21 13.20
N ARG A 338 34.75 35.12 13.96
CA ARG A 338 35.31 34.97 15.32
C ARG A 338 36.83 34.92 15.35
N LYS A 339 37.47 34.32 14.34
CA LYS A 339 38.94 34.34 14.19
C LYS A 339 39.48 35.72 13.85
N LEU A 340 38.74 36.50 13.04
CA LEU A 340 39.12 37.87 12.69
C LEU A 340 38.97 38.83 13.88
N LEU A 341 37.88 38.70 14.65
CA LEU A 341 37.68 39.51 15.86
C LEU A 341 38.76 39.26 16.92
N ARG A 342 39.14 37.99 17.14
CA ARG A 342 40.23 37.63 18.07
C ARG A 342 41.63 38.10 17.63
N ARG A 343 41.82 38.44 16.35
CA ARG A 343 43.06 39.02 15.83
C ARG A 343 43.07 40.55 15.86
N ALA A 344 41.93 41.18 16.06
CA ALA A 344 41.82 42.63 16.20
C ALA A 344 41.91 43.06 17.68
N GLU A 345 41.74 42.12 18.61
CA GLU A 345 41.88 42.30 20.07
C GLU A 345 43.27 41.88 20.60
N SER A 346 44.17 41.44 19.72
CA SER A 346 45.58 41.11 19.98
C SER A 346 46.48 42.03 19.19
#